data_AF-A0A1B6H6B0-F1
#
_entry.id   AF-A0A1B6H6B0-F1
#
_cell.length_a   1.000
_cell.length_b   1.000
_cell.length_c   1.000
_cell.angle_alpha   90.00
_cell.angle_beta   90.00
_cell.angle_gamma   90.00
#
_symmetry.space_group_name_H-M   'P 1'
#
loop_
_entity.id
_entity.type
_entity.pdbx_description
1 polymer ?
#
loop_
_entity_poly.entity_id
_entity_poly.type
_entity_poly.pdbx_seq_one_letter_code
_entity_poly.pdbx_strand_id
1 'polypeptide(L)'
;GVPPRLVGCWQISQLRRYGVVESRFCFEGGSRCGRGEGLYVLVTDQGDEITRTFRLAAEGKLSSKKRPASRNASDSPKKSNHGRAETRMSDVSCLDTLLQTQQVPVPQDDGCCECSRG
;
A
#
# COMPACT_ATOMS: atom_id res chain seq x y z
N GLY A 1 1.31 27.97 -5.14
CA GLY A 1 0.97 26.67 -5.76
C GLY A 1 0.07 25.89 -4.83
N VAL A 2 -0.84 25.08 -5.37
CA VAL A 2 -1.72 24.21 -4.57
C VAL A 2 -0.98 22.91 -4.22
N PRO A 3 -0.95 22.47 -2.95
CA PRO A 3 -0.34 21.20 -2.58
C PRO A 3 -1.06 20.00 -3.23
N PRO A 4 -0.32 18.98 -3.70
CA PRO A 4 -0.94 17.79 -4.27
C PRO A 4 -1.78 17.05 -3.22
N ARG A 5 -2.88 16.43 -3.68
CA ARG A 5 -3.82 15.67 -2.85
C ARG A 5 -3.78 14.20 -3.26
N LEU A 6 -3.76 13.30 -2.28
CA LEU A 6 -3.82 11.87 -2.54
C LEU A 6 -5.22 11.47 -2.99
N VAL A 7 -5.33 10.88 -4.18
CA VAL A 7 -6.61 10.47 -4.78
C VAL A 7 -6.89 8.97 -4.64
N GLY A 8 -5.87 8.15 -4.40
CA GLY A 8 -6.01 6.71 -4.22
C GLY A 8 -4.71 6.06 -3.75
N CYS A 9 -4.83 4.93 -3.09
CA CYS A 9 -3.70 4.12 -2.63
C CYS A 9 -4.00 2.64 -2.85
N TRP A 10 -2.97 1.89 -3.23
CA TRP A 10 -3.06 0.45 -3.47
C TRP A 10 -1.87 -0.24 -2.82
N GLN A 11 -2.14 -1.33 -2.12
CA GLN A 11 -1.08 -2.21 -1.67
C GLN A 11 -0.69 -3.15 -2.82
N ILE A 12 0.60 -3.22 -3.15
CA ILE A 12 1.09 -3.99 -4.30
C ILE A 12 0.71 -5.48 -4.19
N SER A 13 0.68 -6.03 -2.98
CA SER A 13 0.26 -7.41 -2.72
C SER A 13 -1.23 -7.69 -2.94
N GLN A 14 -2.06 -6.66 -3.09
CA GLN A 14 -3.50 -6.77 -3.34
C GLN A 14 -3.87 -6.57 -4.82
N LEU A 15 -2.90 -6.23 -5.66
CA LEU A 15 -3.11 -6.15 -7.11
C LEU A 15 -3.20 -7.55 -7.71
N ARG A 16 -4.10 -7.75 -8.68
CA ARG A 16 -4.23 -9.01 -9.41
C ARG A 16 -3.18 -9.12 -10.52
N ARG A 17 -2.88 -8.00 -11.18
CA ARG A 17 -1.94 -7.90 -12.30
C ARG A 17 -1.53 -6.45 -12.56
N TYR A 18 -0.38 -6.27 -13.18
CA TYR A 18 0.15 -4.98 -13.64
C TYR A 18 1.05 -5.20 -14.87
N GLY A 19 1.20 -4.18 -15.71
CA GLY A 19 2.10 -4.22 -16.86
C GLY A 19 1.75 -3.20 -17.94
N VAL A 20 2.51 -3.22 -19.04
CA VAL A 20 2.29 -2.35 -20.20
C VAL A 20 1.39 -3.04 -21.22
N VAL A 21 0.37 -2.32 -21.70
CA VAL A 21 -0.53 -2.75 -22.78
C VAL A 21 -0.69 -1.57 -23.73
N GLU A 22 -0.42 -1.77 -25.03
CA GLU A 22 -0.55 -0.73 -26.06
C GLU A 22 0.12 0.62 -25.70
N SER A 23 1.34 0.57 -25.14
CA SER A 23 2.07 1.76 -24.66
C SER A 23 1.37 2.53 -23.53
N ARG A 24 0.53 1.86 -22.75
CA ARG A 24 -0.11 2.38 -21.54
C ARG A 24 0.24 1.48 -20.36
N PHE A 25 0.42 2.05 -19.19
CA PHE A 25 0.61 1.26 -17.98
C PHE A 25 -0.74 0.93 -17.37
N CYS A 26 -0.98 -0.36 -17.10
CA CYS A 26 -2.24 -0.87 -16.58
C CYS A 26 -2.00 -1.62 -15.28
N PHE A 27 -2.93 -1.50 -14.33
CA PHE A 27 -2.99 -2.38 -13.16
C PHE A 27 -4.43 -2.67 -12.75
N GLU A 28 -4.65 -3.84 -12.16
CA GLU A 28 -5.97 -4.28 -11.68
C GLU A 28 -5.93 -4.46 -10.17
N GLY A 29 -6.70 -3.64 -9.44
CA GLY A 29 -6.91 -3.80 -8.01
C GLY A 29 -7.82 -4.98 -7.72
N GLY A 30 -7.42 -5.86 -6.79
CA GLY A 30 -8.27 -6.95 -6.32
C GLY A 30 -9.39 -6.46 -5.40
N SER A 31 -10.30 -7.37 -5.03
CA SER A 31 -11.44 -7.08 -4.15
C SER A 31 -11.05 -6.56 -2.77
N ARG A 32 -9.85 -6.92 -2.29
CA ARG A 32 -9.29 -6.42 -1.03
C ARG A 32 -8.91 -4.93 -1.06
N CYS A 33 -8.83 -4.32 -2.25
CA CYS A 33 -8.58 -2.89 -2.41
C CYS A 33 -9.83 -2.02 -2.12
N GLY A 34 -11.01 -2.61 -1.94
CA GLY A 34 -12.25 -1.89 -1.67
C GLY A 34 -12.57 -0.88 -2.77
N ARG A 35 -12.58 0.43 -2.44
CA ARG A 35 -12.80 1.50 -3.44
C ARG A 35 -11.74 1.54 -4.55
N GLY A 36 -10.60 0.89 -4.33
CA GLY A 36 -9.53 0.73 -5.31
C GLY A 36 -9.64 -0.54 -6.17
N GLU A 37 -10.74 -1.30 -6.11
CA GLU A 37 -10.96 -2.45 -7.01
C GLU A 37 -11.08 -1.98 -8.48
N GLY A 38 -10.75 -2.87 -9.41
CA GLY A 38 -10.98 -2.66 -10.85
C GLY A 38 -9.71 -2.31 -11.64
N LEU A 39 -9.91 -2.02 -12.92
CA LEU A 39 -8.84 -1.74 -13.89
C LEU A 39 -8.52 -0.24 -13.93
N TYR A 40 -7.23 0.09 -13.84
CA TYR A 40 -6.70 1.44 -13.96
C TYR A 40 -5.70 1.50 -15.11
N VAL A 41 -5.83 2.54 -15.94
CA VAL A 41 -4.99 2.76 -17.12
C VAL A 41 -4.35 4.14 -17.03
N LEU A 42 -3.02 4.17 -17.09
CA LEU A 42 -2.21 5.37 -17.06
C LEU A 42 -1.59 5.57 -18.44
N VAL A 43 -1.86 6.73 -19.04
CA VAL A 43 -1.21 7.15 -20.28
C VAL A 43 0.17 7.67 -19.92
N THR A 44 1.21 6.92 -20.27
CA THR A 44 2.59 7.23 -19.92
C THR A 44 3.53 6.51 -20.89
N ASP A 45 4.64 7.17 -21.22
CA ASP A 45 5.75 6.59 -21.98
C ASP A 45 6.75 5.85 -21.06
N GLN A 46 6.63 5.99 -19.74
CA GLN A 46 7.49 5.32 -18.75
C GLN A 46 6.92 3.96 -18.26
N GLY A 47 6.05 3.32 -19.04
CA GLY A 47 5.34 2.11 -18.60
C GLY A 47 6.27 0.97 -18.19
N ASP A 48 7.37 0.78 -18.91
CA ASP A 48 8.36 -0.27 -18.63
C ASP A 48 9.13 -0.02 -17.32
N GLU A 49 9.51 1.24 -17.05
CA GLU A 49 10.17 1.63 -15.80
C GLU A 49 9.24 1.42 -14.59
N ILE A 50 7.98 1.84 -14.73
CA ILE A 50 6.97 1.63 -13.68
C ILE A 50 6.78 0.14 -13.43
N THR A 51 6.65 -0.66 -14.49
CA THR A 51 6.49 -2.13 -14.40
C THR A 51 7.69 -2.77 -13.68
N ARG A 52 8.92 -2.38 -14.04
CA ARG A 52 10.14 -2.84 -13.37
C ARG A 52 10.14 -2.48 -11.89
N THR A 53 9.70 -1.28 -11.56
CA THR A 53 9.64 -0.80 -10.17
C THR A 53 8.59 -1.56 -9.35
N PHE A 54 7.39 -1.80 -9.93
CA PHE A 54 6.35 -2.63 -9.31
C PHE A 54 6.85 -4.04 -9.02
N ARG A 55 7.59 -4.64 -9.96
CA ARG A 55 8.20 -5.95 -9.77
C ARG A 55 9.19 -5.96 -8.62
N LEU A 56 10.12 -5.01 -8.58
CA LEU A 56 11.09 -4.90 -7.48
C LEU A 56 10.39 -4.70 -6.13
N ALA A 57 9.30 -3.93 -6.11
CA ALA A 57 8.48 -3.72 -4.91
C ALA A 57 7.74 -4.96 -4.45
N ALA A 58 7.12 -5.70 -5.38
CA ALA A 58 6.47 -6.98 -5.08
C ALA A 58 7.46 -8.01 -4.54
N GLU A 59 8.71 -7.98 -5.02
CA GLU A 59 9.80 -8.84 -4.53
C GLU A 59 10.45 -8.33 -3.23
N GLY A 60 10.04 -7.16 -2.69
CA GLY A 60 10.64 -6.55 -1.50
C GLY A 60 12.05 -5.99 -1.73
N LYS A 61 12.47 -5.81 -2.99
CA LYS A 61 13.79 -5.39 -3.43
C LYS A 61 13.86 -3.91 -3.85
N LEU A 62 12.87 -3.10 -3.46
CA LEU A 62 13.00 -1.65 -3.61
C LEU A 62 14.24 -1.23 -2.84
N SER A 63 15.23 -0.68 -3.54
CA SER A 63 16.41 -0.12 -2.91
C SER A 63 15.99 1.14 -2.15
N SER A 64 15.43 0.98 -0.95
CA SER A 64 15.50 2.05 0.02
C SER A 64 16.99 2.16 0.31
N LYS A 65 17.66 3.14 -0.29
CA LYS A 65 18.95 3.59 0.22
C LYS A 65 18.63 4.02 1.64
N LYS A 66 18.76 3.10 2.61
CA LYS A 66 18.69 3.39 4.04
C LYS A 66 19.60 4.60 4.16
N ARG A 67 19.02 5.77 4.46
CA ARG A 67 19.82 6.90 4.93
C ARG A 67 20.68 6.28 6.01
N PRO A 68 22.03 6.28 5.90
CA PRO A 68 22.83 5.81 7.01
C PRO A 68 22.38 6.63 8.20
N ALA A 69 21.75 5.97 9.17
CA ALA A 69 21.57 6.57 10.47
C ALA A 69 23.00 6.83 10.92
N SER A 70 23.43 8.09 10.89
CA SER A 70 24.60 8.54 11.64
C SER A 70 24.29 8.22 13.09
N ARG A 71 24.61 7.01 13.50
CA ARG A 71 24.75 6.62 14.90
C ARG A 71 26.15 7.06 15.26
N ASN A 72 26.28 8.33 15.59
CA ASN A 72 27.40 8.75 16.42
C ASN A 72 27.19 8.03 17.75
N ALA A 73 27.90 6.93 17.95
CA ALA A 73 27.99 6.25 19.23
C ALA A 73 28.89 7.10 20.13
N SER A 74 28.31 8.09 20.81
CA SER A 74 28.92 8.65 22.01
C SER A 74 28.20 8.05 23.21
N ASP A 75 28.88 7.09 23.82
CA ASP A 75 28.58 6.54 25.14
C ASP A 75 28.46 7.66 26.19
N SER A 76 27.30 7.74 26.87
CA SER A 76 27.11 8.54 28.09
C SER A 76 25.77 8.18 28.77
N PRO A 77 25.77 7.57 29.96
CA PRO A 77 24.55 7.21 30.68
C PRO A 77 24.02 8.34 31.58
N LYS A 78 22.73 8.72 31.43
CA LYS A 78 21.66 8.78 32.48
C LYS A 78 20.58 9.86 32.26
N LYS A 79 19.34 9.44 32.60
CA LYS A 79 18.16 10.16 33.17
C LYS A 79 17.08 10.79 32.26
N SER A 80 15.92 10.12 32.28
CA SER A 80 14.59 10.60 32.75
C SER A 80 13.90 11.84 32.14
N ASN A 81 12.77 11.53 31.49
CA ASN A 81 11.46 12.19 31.45
C ASN A 81 11.17 13.47 30.63
N HIS A 82 10.14 13.27 29.79
CA HIS A 82 9.00 14.13 29.45
C HIS A 82 9.19 15.19 28.34
N GLY A 83 8.46 14.94 27.25
CA GLY A 83 7.74 15.98 26.52
C GLY A 83 8.11 16.14 25.06
N ARG A 84 7.10 15.93 24.21
CA ARG A 84 6.70 16.83 23.10
C ARG A 84 6.96 16.35 21.66
N ALA A 85 5.83 16.38 20.93
CA ALA A 85 5.63 16.43 19.48
C ALA A 85 5.80 15.13 18.68
N GLU A 86 4.73 14.33 18.65
CA GLU A 86 4.47 13.36 17.59
C GLU A 86 4.23 14.09 16.27
N THR A 87 5.29 14.27 15.47
CA THR A 87 5.21 14.76 14.09
C THR A 87 5.74 13.71 13.13
N ARG A 88 5.12 12.52 13.17
CA ARG A 88 5.32 11.46 12.18
C ARG A 88 4.00 10.76 11.85
N MET A 89 2.97 11.54 11.50
CA MET A 89 1.73 10.98 10.97
C MET A 89 1.58 11.34 9.50
N SER A 90 2.18 10.50 8.65
CA SER A 90 1.78 10.40 7.23
C SER A 90 2.06 9.01 6.64
N ASP A 91 3.04 8.27 7.16
CA ASP A 91 3.31 6.88 6.73
C ASP A 91 2.42 5.84 7.45
N VAL A 92 1.85 6.19 8.61
CA VAL A 92 1.02 5.26 9.40
C VAL A 92 -0.42 5.19 8.90
N SER A 93 -0.96 6.24 8.27
CA SER A 93 -2.37 6.30 7.89
C SER A 93 -2.75 5.28 6.81
N CYS A 94 -1.83 4.95 5.88
CA CYS A 94 -2.07 3.91 4.88
C CYS A 94 -1.98 2.49 5.47
N LEU A 95 -1.15 2.28 6.51
CA LEU A 95 -1.03 0.99 7.17
C LEU A 95 -2.18 0.75 8.18
N ASP A 96 -2.58 1.79 8.93
CA ASP A 96 -3.67 1.74 9.91
C ASP A 96 -5.00 1.41 9.24
N THR A 97 -5.27 2.01 8.07
CA THR A 97 -6.49 1.71 7.30
C THR A 97 -6.58 0.24 6.88
N LEU A 98 -5.43 -0.45 6.70
CA LEU A 98 -5.39 -1.87 6.34
C LEU A 98 -5.51 -2.81 7.54
N LEU A 99 -5.09 -2.38 8.74
CA LEU A 99 -5.23 -3.16 9.97
C LEU A 99 -6.65 -3.09 10.53
N GLN A 100 -7.36 -1.98 10.34
CA GLN A 100 -8.75 -1.81 10.81
C GLN A 100 -9.75 -2.76 10.11
N THR A 101 -9.43 -3.27 8.92
CA THR A 101 -10.31 -4.20 8.16
C THR A 101 -10.25 -5.67 8.60
N GLN A 102 -9.44 -6.03 9.61
CA GLN A 102 -9.35 -7.43 10.09
C GLN A 102 -10.21 -7.77 11.33
N GLN A 103 -11.10 -6.89 11.79
CA GLN A 103 -12.02 -7.20 12.90
C GLN A 103 -13.46 -6.85 12.52
N VAL A 104 -14.07 -7.70 11.69
CA VAL A 104 -15.53 -7.83 11.61
C VAL A 104 -15.89 -9.18 12.25
N PRO A 105 -16.70 -9.22 13.32
CA PRO A 105 -17.25 -10.47 13.83
C PRO A 105 -18.09 -11.13 12.72
N VAL A 106 -17.83 -12.40 12.46
CA VAL A 106 -18.58 -13.24 11.52
C VAL A 106 -20.04 -13.32 12.01
N PRO A 107 -21.04 -12.83 11.24
CA PRO A 107 -22.43 -13.19 11.52
C PRO A 107 -22.62 -14.66 11.14
N GLN A 108 -23.07 -15.49 12.08
CA GLN A 108 -23.66 -16.80 11.73
C GLN A 108 -24.92 -16.54 10.92
N ASP A 109 -24.96 -16.97 9.67
CA ASP A 109 -26.18 -17.04 8.88
C ASP A 109 -26.30 -18.46 8.31
N ASP A 110 -27.24 -19.21 8.88
CA ASP A 110 -27.76 -20.47 8.34
C ASP A 110 -28.44 -20.18 6.99
N GLY A 111 -27.77 -20.52 5.90
CA GLY A 111 -28.29 -20.28 4.55
C GLY A 111 -27.83 -21.35 3.57
N CYS A 112 -28.66 -22.37 3.37
CA CYS A 112 -28.48 -23.43 2.39
C CYS A 112 -28.47 -22.82 0.97
N CYS A 113 -27.33 -22.85 0.27
CA CYS A 113 -27.27 -22.55 -1.16
C CYS A 113 -27.84 -23.74 -1.95
N GLU A 114 -29.17 -23.78 -2.14
CA GLU A 114 -29.78 -24.55 -3.21
C GLU A 114 -29.38 -23.91 -4.56
N CYS A 115 -28.45 -24.56 -5.27
CA CYS A 115 -28.18 -24.25 -6.65
C CYS A 115 -29.39 -24.65 -7.51
N SER A 116 -30.03 -23.65 -8.10
CA SER A 116 -31.20 -23.80 -8.95
C SER A 116 -30.87 -24.51 -10.26
N ARG A 117 -31.65 -25.56 -10.52
CA ARG A 117 -32.25 -25.98 -11.80
C ARG A 117 -31.70 -25.35 -13.09
N GLY A 118 -31.15 -26.20 -13.94
CA GLY A 118 -31.03 -26.07 -15.39
C GLY A 118 -31.06 -27.46 -16.00
#